data_AF-A0A0B6YYB8-F1
#
_entry.id   AF-A0A0B6YYB8-F1
#
_cell.length_a   1.000
_cell.length_b   1.000
_cell.length_c   1.000
_cell.angle_alpha   90.00
_cell.angle_beta   90.00
_cell.angle_gamma   90.00
#
_symmetry.space_group_name_H-M   'P 1'
#
loop_
_entity.id
_entity.type
_entity.pdbx_description
1 polymer ?
#
loop_
_entity_poly.entity_id
_entity_poly.type
_entity_poly.pdbx_seq_one_letter_code
_entity_poly.pdbx_strand_id
1 'polypeptide(L)' 'DVALQTEVTRLEQLHRLAEKAQREVRHNEEALADLSRGIDDTARGLEVMHAYEAKRNCDALDRGLKNVEES' A
#
# COMPACT_ATOMS: atom_id res chain seq x y z
N ASP A 1 -32.83 13.64 -24.08
CA ASP A 1 -31.46 14.18 -24.17
C ASP A 1 -30.84 14.61 -22.85
N VAL A 2 -31.41 15.54 -22.08
CA VAL A 2 -30.78 16.01 -20.82
C VAL A 2 -30.50 14.88 -19.82
N ALA A 3 -31.45 13.96 -19.60
CA ALA A 3 -31.27 12.84 -18.67
C ALA A 3 -30.14 11.88 -19.09
N LEU A 4 -29.97 11.67 -20.40
CA LEU A 4 -28.92 10.81 -20.93
C LEU A 4 -27.54 11.47 -20.76
N GLN A 5 -27.46 12.78 -20.97
CA GLN A 5 -26.24 13.56 -20.74
C GLN A 5 -25.85 13.61 -19.25
N THR A 6 -26.82 13.72 -18.35
CA THR A 6 -26.57 13.62 -16.90
C THR A 6 -26.00 12.25 -16.52
N GLU A 7 -26.56 11.18 -17.09
CA GLU A 7 -26.10 9.83 -16.78
C GLU A 7 -24.68 9.57 -17.33
N VAL A 8 -24.36 10.07 -18.52
CA VAL A 8 -22.99 10.02 -19.06
C VAL A 8 -22.00 10.70 -18.11
N THR A 9 -22.28 11.92 -17.66
CA THR A 9 -21.41 12.63 -16.71
C THR A 9 -21.23 11.87 -15.40
N ARG A 10 -22.30 11.24 -14.89
CA ARG A 10 -22.24 10.42 -13.67
C ARG A 10 -21.33 9.20 -13.86
N LEU A 11 -21.46 8.51 -15.00
CA LEU A 11 -20.63 7.36 -15.34
C LEU A 11 -19.16 7.75 -15.50
N GLU A 12 -18.86 8.88 -16.14
CA GLU A 12 -17.49 9.39 -16.26
C GLU A 12 -16.86 9.69 -14.89
N GLN A 13 -17.62 10.26 -13.96
CA GLN A 13 -17.16 10.50 -12.59
C GLN A 13 -16.87 9.19 -11.86
N LEU A 14 -17.77 8.21 -11.96
CA LEU A 14 -17.57 6.88 -11.37
C LEU A 14 -16.36 6.17 -11.96
N HIS A 15 -16.16 6.27 -13.27
CA HIS A 15 -14.99 5.70 -13.93
C HIS A 15 -13.69 6.30 -13.38
N ARG A 16 -13.61 7.64 -13.26
CA ARG A 16 -12.43 8.31 -12.68
C ARG A 16 -12.17 7.89 -11.24
N LEU A 17 -13.22 7.72 -10.44
CA LEU A 17 -13.10 7.23 -9.06
C LEU A 17 -12.59 5.78 -9.03
N ALA A 18 -13.10 4.92 -9.90
CA ALA A 18 -12.64 3.54 -10.01
C ALA A 18 -11.16 3.46 -10.43
N GLU A 19 -10.74 4.27 -11.40
CA GLU A 19 -9.33 4.36 -11.81
C GLU A 19 -8.44 4.86 -10.67
N LYS A 20 -8.92 5.83 -9.87
CA LYS A 20 -8.19 6.32 -8.70
C LYS A 20 -8.03 5.21 -7.67
N ALA A 21 -9.13 4.56 -7.28
CA ALA A 21 -9.09 3.45 -6.33
C ALA A 21 -8.20 2.30 -6.82
N GLN A 22 -8.23 1.98 -8.11
CA GLN A 22 -7.36 0.94 -8.68
C GLN A 22 -5.88 1.31 -8.59
N ARG A 23 -5.53 2.59 -8.78
CA ARG A 23 -4.14 3.04 -8.61
C ARG A 23 -3.69 2.93 -7.15
N GLU A 24 -4.55 3.30 -6.21
CA GLU A 24 -4.27 3.17 -4.77
C GLU A 24 -4.09 1.70 -4.37
N VAL A 25 -4.96 0.80 -4.85
CA VAL A 25 -4.82 -0.65 -4.62
C VAL A 25 -3.47 -1.16 -5.12
N ARG A 26 -3.07 -0.83 -6.36
CA ARG A 26 -1.78 -1.26 -6.90
C ARG A 26 -0.60 -0.73 -6.08
N HIS A 27 -0.68 0.53 -5.66
CA HIS A 27 0.36 1.13 -4.83
C HIS A 27 0.49 0.38 -3.48
N ASN A 28 -0.63 0.08 -2.83
CA ASN A 28 -0.64 -0.64 -1.56
C ASN A 28 -0.16 -2.09 -1.74
N GLU A 29 -0.53 -2.76 -2.84
CA GLU A 29 -0.02 -4.10 -3.16
C GLU A 29 1.52 -4.13 -3.32
N GLU A 30 2.08 -3.16 -4.03
CA GLU A 30 3.53 -3.01 -4.20
C GLU A 30 4.23 -2.76 -2.86
N ALA A 31 3.68 -1.85 -2.04
CA ALA A 31 4.21 -1.52 -0.73
C ALA A 31 4.17 -2.73 0.23
N LEU A 32 3.09 -3.51 0.23
CA LEU A 32 2.98 -4.74 1.02
C LEU A 32 3.97 -5.81 0.57
N ALA A 33 4.22 -5.92 -0.73
CA ALA A 33 5.23 -6.84 -1.26
C ALA A 33 6.66 -6.45 -0.85
N ASP A 34 6.96 -5.14 -0.80
CA ASP A 34 8.23 -4.63 -0.27
C ASP A 34 8.38 -4.92 1.23
N LEU A 35 7.34 -4.67 2.03
CA LEU A 35 7.34 -4.95 3.47
C LEU A 35 7.53 -6.45 3.75
N SER A 36 6.85 -7.30 3.00
CA SER A 36 6.97 -8.77 3.13
C SER A 36 8.41 -9.23 2.87
N ARG A 37 9.05 -8.70 1.81
CA ARG A 37 10.47 -8.96 1.54
C ARG A 37 11.38 -8.49 2.68
N GLY A 38 11.12 -7.30 3.21
CA GLY A 38 11.87 -6.76 4.36
C GLY A 38 11.72 -7.60 5.63
N ILE A 39 10.53 -8.16 5.88
CA ILE A 39 10.29 -9.12 6.97
C ILE A 39 11.14 -10.38 6.75
N ASP A 40 11.09 -10.97 5.56
CA ASP A 40 11.84 -12.20 5.24
C ASP A 40 13.36 -12.01 5.34
N ASP A 41 13.87 -10.87 4.87
CA ASP A 41 15.29 -10.50 4.99
C ASP A 41 15.70 -10.34 6.46
N THR A 42 14.89 -9.63 7.26
CA THR A 42 15.15 -9.42 8.68
C THR A 42 15.11 -10.74 9.45
N ALA A 43 14.13 -11.59 9.17
CA ALA A 43 13.98 -12.91 9.79
C ALA A 43 15.17 -13.82 9.48
N ARG A 44 15.65 -13.84 8.23
CA ARG A 44 16.83 -14.63 7.82
C ARG A 44 18.11 -14.22 8.54
N GLY A 45 18.28 -12.94 8.86
CA GLY A 45 19.46 -12.42 9.56
C GLY A 45 19.37 -12.43 11.08
N LEU A 46 18.21 -12.73 11.65
CA LEU A 46 17.88 -12.39 13.04
C LEU A 46 18.82 -13.05 14.07
N GLU A 47 19.23 -14.30 13.83
CA GLU A 47 20.07 -15.06 14.77
C GLU A 47 21.45 -14.44 14.99
N VAL A 48 21.96 -13.68 14.02
CA VAL A 48 23.28 -13.04 14.06
C VAL A 48 23.19 -11.50 14.12
N MET A 49 21.97 -10.96 14.08
CA MET A 49 21.73 -9.52 14.05
C MET A 49 21.88 -8.93 15.46
N HIS A 50 22.54 -7.77 15.55
CA HIS A 50 22.62 -7.06 16.81
C HIS A 50 21.23 -6.56 17.24
N ALA A 51 20.89 -6.67 18.53
CA ALA A 51 19.54 -6.37 19.03
C ALA A 51 19.04 -4.96 18.68
N TYR A 52 19.93 -3.96 18.66
CA TYR A 52 19.59 -2.60 18.23
C TYR A 52 19.18 -2.52 16.76
N GLU A 53 19.88 -3.25 15.89
CA GLU A 53 19.59 -3.30 14.46
C GLU A 53 18.27 -4.05 14.21
N ALA A 54 18.04 -5.17 14.90
CA ALA A 54 16.78 -5.90 14.84
C ALA A 54 15.60 -5.01 15.24
N LYS A 55 15.73 -4.28 16.35
CA LYS A 55 14.70 -3.32 16.78
C LYS A 55 14.47 -2.24 15.72
N ARG A 56 15.54 -1.64 15.19
CA ARG A 56 15.44 -0.60 14.16
C ARG A 56 14.72 -1.09 12.91
N ASN A 57 14.96 -2.33 12.49
CA ASN A 57 14.29 -2.94 11.35
C ASN A 57 12.81 -3.17 11.63
N CYS A 58 12.47 -3.72 12.80
CA CYS A 58 11.08 -3.85 13.24
C CYS A 58 10.36 -2.51 13.29
N ASP A 59 10.98 -1.46 13.85
CA ASP A 59 10.39 -0.12 13.91
C ASP A 59 10.17 0.47 12.50
N ALA A 60 11.04 0.14 11.53
CA ALA A 60 10.88 0.56 10.15
C ALA A 60 9.74 -0.17 9.44
N LEU A 61 9.62 -1.49 9.65
CA LEU A 61 8.52 -2.30 9.14
C LEU A 61 7.17 -1.86 9.73
N ASP A 62 7.10 -1.58 11.04
CA ASP A 62 5.88 -1.10 11.71
C ASP A 62 5.42 0.25 11.17
N ARG A 63 6.35 1.20 10.96
CA ARG A 63 6.02 2.47 10.32
C ARG A 63 5.55 2.29 8.88
N GLY A 64 6.21 1.41 8.12
CA GLY A 64 5.82 1.13 6.74
C GLY A 64 4.42 0.53 6.66
N LEU A 65 4.10 -0.40 7.57
CA LEU A 65 2.76 -1.01 7.64
C LEU A 65 1.69 0.03 7.98
N LYS A 66 1.93 0.90 8.97
CA LYS A 66 1.02 2.00 9.31
C LYS A 66 0.75 2.94 8.14
N ASN A 67 1.80 3.27 7.37
CA ASN A 67 1.63 4.12 6.20
C ASN A 67 0.72 3.49 5.13
N VAL A 68 0.76 2.16 4.98
CA VAL A 68 -0.12 1.42 4.07
C VAL A 68 -1.56 1.38 4.61
N GLU A 69 -1.74 1.24 5.92
CA GLU A 69 -3.06 1.25 6.56
C GLU A 69 -3.75 2.63 6.50
N GLU A 70 -2.96 3.71 6.49
CA GLU A 70 -3.43 5.09 6.43
C GLU A 70 -3.60 5.64 5.00
N SER A 71 -3.18 4.90 3.97
CA SER A 71 -3.30 5.26 2.54
C SER A 71 -4.65 4.86 1.94
#